data_AF-A0A838PQV6-F1
#
_entry.id   AF-A0A838PQV6-F1
#
_cell.length_a   1.000
_cell.length_b   1.000
_cell.length_c   1.000
_cell.angle_alpha   90.00
_cell.angle_beta   90.00
_cell.angle_gamma   90.00
#
_symmetry.space_group_name_H-M   'P 1'
#
loop_
_entity.id
_entity.type
_entity.pdbx_description
1 polymer ?
#
loop_
_entity_poly.entity_id
_entity_poly.type
_entity_poly.pdbx_seq_one_letter_code
_entity_poly.pdbx_strand_id
1 'polypeptide(L)'
;DRTHDSLDTEGTSRLSPYLHFGCVSPRELEDRLPGEGKGVGALRRQLCWRDFYHGVLRAFPDNAHREFRERFRDLRWSHAEKRFEAWTEGRTGFPLVDAGMRQLRREGWMHNRARLVVGSFLTKDLGIDWRWGERWFMRLLVDGDEANNNGNWQWIASVGTDPQPYYRRMYNPARHMERFDPNGTYVREYVPELRAVPDRHLREPWKMPKATQEEVGCVIGRDYPRPLVDRRQARDAAKERYGAAVGRGA
;
A
#
# COMPACT_ATOMS: atom_id res chain seq x y z
N ASP A 1 -16.94 -14.60 7.62
CA ASP A 1 -16.11 -14.51 6.40
C ASP A 1 -14.84 -13.68 6.58
N ARG A 2 -13.86 -13.82 5.68
CA ARG A 2 -12.58 -13.08 5.69
C ARG A 2 -12.65 -11.81 4.82
N THR A 3 -13.77 -11.08 4.84
CA THR A 3 -14.00 -9.90 3.99
C THR A 3 -13.09 -8.72 4.29
N HIS A 4 -12.42 -8.67 5.44
CA HIS A 4 -11.46 -7.62 5.81
C HIS A 4 -10.27 -7.41 4.84
N ASP A 5 -10.03 -8.36 3.94
CA ASP A 5 -8.99 -8.28 2.90
C ASP A 5 -9.56 -7.82 1.55
N SER A 6 -10.87 -7.94 1.36
CA SER A 6 -11.61 -7.64 0.13
C SER A 6 -11.80 -6.13 0.01
N LEU A 7 -11.40 -5.58 -1.14
CA LEU A 7 -11.52 -4.16 -1.46
C LEU A 7 -12.90 -3.79 -2.01
N ASP A 8 -13.63 -4.77 -2.52
CA ASP A 8 -14.96 -4.64 -3.14
C ASP A 8 -16.12 -4.71 -2.13
N THR A 9 -15.83 -4.84 -0.83
CA THR A 9 -16.85 -4.92 0.23
C THR A 9 -16.45 -4.11 1.45
N GLU A 10 -17.43 -3.66 2.23
CA GLU A 10 -17.18 -2.99 3.51
C GLU A 10 -16.88 -4.01 4.63
N GLY A 11 -15.68 -4.58 4.59
CA GLY A 11 -15.24 -5.62 5.53
C GLY A 11 -14.45 -5.12 6.75
N THR A 12 -14.32 -3.80 6.95
CA THR A 12 -13.47 -3.21 8.01
C THR A 12 -14.26 -2.22 8.87
N SER A 13 -13.79 -2.00 10.11
CA SER A 13 -14.51 -1.17 11.09
C SER A 13 -14.47 0.33 10.81
N ARG A 14 -13.51 0.81 10.00
CA ARG A 14 -13.21 2.23 9.78
C ARG A 14 -13.00 3.05 11.08
N LEU A 15 -12.62 2.38 12.18
CA LEU A 15 -12.42 3.03 13.49
C LEU A 15 -11.06 3.73 13.64
N SER A 16 -10.16 3.61 12.67
CA SER A 16 -8.78 4.12 12.79
C SER A 16 -8.68 5.63 13.08
N PRO A 17 -9.49 6.53 12.49
CA PRO A 17 -9.41 7.97 12.83
C PRO A 17 -9.88 8.23 14.26
N TYR A 18 -10.95 7.55 14.70
CA TYR A 18 -11.50 7.70 16.04
C TYR A 18 -10.54 7.19 17.13
N LEU A 19 -9.82 6.10 16.84
CA LEU A 19 -8.76 5.59 17.71
C LEU A 19 -7.54 6.52 17.76
N HIS A 20 -7.19 7.17 16.65
CA HIS A 20 -6.09 8.12 16.57
C HIS A 20 -6.38 9.39 17.39
N PHE A 21 -7.56 10.00 17.21
CA PHE A 21 -7.97 11.20 17.93
C PHE A 21 -8.45 10.94 19.37
N GLY A 22 -8.45 9.68 19.83
CA GLY A 22 -8.90 9.33 21.18
C GLY A 22 -10.41 9.46 21.39
N CYS A 23 -11.20 9.57 20.32
CA CYS A 23 -12.67 9.58 20.37
C CYS A 23 -13.24 8.24 20.83
N VAL A 24 -12.49 7.15 20.63
CA VAL A 24 -12.82 5.80 21.11
C VAL A 24 -11.61 5.23 21.84
N SER A 25 -11.81 4.72 23.05
CA SER A 25 -10.77 4.03 23.79
C SER A 25 -10.51 2.63 23.20
N PRO A 26 -9.25 2.24 22.91
CA PRO A 26 -8.94 0.89 22.46
C PRO A 26 -9.27 -0.17 23.53
N ARG A 27 -9.19 0.18 24.82
CA ARG A 27 -9.57 -0.72 25.92
C ARG A 27 -11.07 -0.91 25.98
N GLU A 28 -11.84 0.16 25.84
CA GLU A 28 -13.30 0.08 25.79
C GLU A 28 -13.77 -0.74 24.58
N LEU A 29 -13.11 -0.58 23.43
CA LEU A 29 -13.42 -1.40 22.26
C LEU A 29 -13.16 -2.89 22.54
N GLU A 30 -12.03 -3.23 23.17
CA GLU A 30 -11.70 -4.60 23.58
C GLU A 30 -12.71 -5.17 24.59
N ASP A 31 -13.09 -4.40 25.62
CA ASP A 31 -14.07 -4.82 26.64
C ASP A 31 -15.47 -5.06 26.04
N ARG A 32 -15.81 -4.35 24.96
CA ARG A 32 -17.08 -4.49 24.23
C ARG A 32 -17.06 -5.59 23.16
N LEU A 33 -15.90 -6.18 22.87
CA LEU A 33 -15.84 -7.29 21.90
C LEU A 33 -16.60 -8.50 22.45
N PRO A 34 -17.50 -9.12 21.67
CA PRO A 34 -18.14 -10.36 22.09
C PRO A 34 -17.09 -11.47 22.20
N GLY A 35 -17.24 -12.38 23.15
CA GLY A 35 -16.25 -13.39 23.56
C GLY A 35 -15.37 -13.96 22.44
N GLU A 36 -15.77 -15.08 21.83
CA GLU A 36 -14.99 -15.74 20.78
C GLU A 36 -15.60 -15.55 19.37
N GLY A 37 -14.73 -15.40 18.38
CA GLY A 37 -15.14 -15.31 16.98
C GLY A 37 -13.97 -14.96 16.07
N LYS A 38 -14.00 -15.43 14.82
CA LYS A 38 -12.92 -15.17 13.85
C LYS A 38 -12.74 -13.67 13.58
N GLY A 39 -13.84 -12.92 13.47
CA GLY A 39 -13.82 -11.46 13.27
C GLY A 39 -13.31 -10.71 14.50
N VAL A 40 -13.76 -11.12 15.69
CA VAL A 40 -13.29 -10.58 16.98
C VAL A 40 -11.78 -10.77 17.12
N GLY A 41 -11.29 -11.99 16.93
CA GLY A 41 -9.86 -12.28 16.99
C GLY A 41 -9.04 -11.55 15.93
N ALA A 42 -9.63 -11.22 14.78
CA ALA A 42 -8.99 -10.39 13.77
C ALA A 42 -8.91 -8.92 14.21
N LEU A 43 -9.99 -8.34 14.75
CA LEU A 43 -10.02 -6.95 15.24
C LEU A 43 -9.10 -6.77 16.45
N ARG A 44 -9.13 -7.68 17.43
CA ARG A 44 -8.20 -7.72 18.56
C ARG A 44 -6.74 -7.71 18.09
N ARG A 45 -6.42 -8.52 17.09
CA ARG A 45 -5.07 -8.54 16.49
C ARG A 45 -4.70 -7.21 15.84
N GLN A 46 -5.66 -6.49 15.21
CA GLN A 46 -5.39 -5.15 14.68
C GLN A 46 -5.12 -4.14 15.80
N LEU A 47 -5.83 -4.22 16.94
CA LEU A 47 -5.52 -3.42 18.12
C LEU A 47 -4.14 -3.73 18.68
N CYS A 48 -3.74 -5.01 18.73
CA CYS A 48 -2.38 -5.37 19.11
C CYS A 48 -1.32 -4.81 18.15
N TRP A 49 -1.59 -4.76 16.83
CA TRP A 49 -0.67 -4.13 15.88
C TRP A 49 -0.50 -2.63 16.14
N ARG A 50 -1.60 -1.94 16.49
CA ARG A 50 -1.55 -0.52 16.90
C ARG A 50 -0.61 -0.34 18.09
N ASP A 51 -0.86 -1.08 19.17
CA ASP A 51 -0.09 -0.96 20.41
C ASP A 51 1.37 -1.40 20.23
N PHE A 52 1.62 -2.42 19.39
CA PHE A 52 2.95 -2.85 19.04
C PHE A 52 3.77 -1.71 18.44
N TYR A 53 3.24 -0.99 17.46
CA TYR A 53 3.98 0.10 16.83
C TYR A 53 4.21 1.30 17.77
N HIS A 54 3.24 1.63 18.65
CA HIS A 54 3.49 2.62 19.70
C HIS A 54 4.59 2.16 20.66
N GLY A 55 4.62 0.89 21.05
CA GLY A 55 5.67 0.31 21.86
C GLY A 55 7.05 0.37 21.19
N VAL A 56 7.12 0.06 19.90
CA VAL A 56 8.35 0.16 19.09
C VAL A 56 8.85 1.60 19.05
N LEU A 57 7.99 2.57 18.70
CA LEU A 57 8.39 3.97 18.61
C LEU A 57 8.86 4.51 19.97
N ARG A 58 8.18 4.12 21.06
CA ARG A 58 8.59 4.49 22.42
C ARG A 58 9.97 3.94 22.79
N ALA A 59 10.25 2.69 22.44
CA ALA A 59 11.53 2.04 22.76
C ALA A 59 12.67 2.49 21.82
N PHE A 60 12.34 2.85 20.59
CA PHE A 60 13.29 3.24 19.55
C PHE A 60 12.82 4.51 18.81
N PRO A 61 12.95 5.70 19.42
CA PRO A 61 12.44 6.95 18.83
C PRO A 61 13.01 7.27 17.44
N ASP A 62 14.29 6.94 17.21
CA ASP A 62 14.96 7.12 15.91
C ASP A 62 14.27 6.36 14.77
N ASN A 63 13.44 5.36 15.09
CA ASN A 63 12.66 4.61 14.12
C ASN A 63 11.71 5.52 13.33
N ALA A 64 11.30 6.68 13.87
CA ALA A 64 10.52 7.68 13.14
C ALA A 64 11.20 8.17 11.85
N HIS A 65 12.53 8.15 11.79
CA HIS A 65 13.31 8.77 10.71
C HIS A 65 14.36 7.84 10.09
N ARG A 66 14.66 6.70 10.72
CA ARG A 66 15.70 5.76 10.30
C ARG A 66 15.16 4.34 10.19
N GLU A 67 15.76 3.57 9.28
CA GLU A 67 15.52 2.14 9.20
C GLU A 67 15.83 1.49 10.55
N PHE A 68 14.88 0.71 11.07
CA PHE A 68 15.03 -0.07 12.29
C PHE A 68 16.26 -0.98 12.20
N ARG A 69 16.38 -1.68 11.08
CA ARG A 69 17.48 -2.60 10.83
C ARG A 69 18.65 -1.85 10.19
N GLU A 70 19.70 -1.69 10.96
CA GLU A 70 20.90 -0.92 10.60
C GLU A 70 21.48 -1.28 9.23
N ARG A 71 21.54 -2.57 8.88
CA ARG A 71 22.04 -3.06 7.58
C ARG A 71 21.33 -2.47 6.35
N PHE A 72 20.16 -1.84 6.52
CA PHE A 72 19.38 -1.23 5.43
C PHE A 72 19.49 0.29 5.39
N ARG A 73 20.24 0.93 6.31
CA ARG A 73 20.41 2.39 6.34
C ARG A 73 21.17 2.95 5.13
N ASP A 74 22.01 2.11 4.50
CA ASP A 74 22.76 2.46 3.29
C ASP A 74 22.07 2.02 1.98
N LEU A 75 20.78 1.67 2.04
CA LEU A 75 20.02 1.38 0.83
C LEU A 75 20.01 2.60 -0.10
N ARG A 76 20.47 2.39 -1.34
CA ARG A 76 20.43 3.42 -2.38
C ARG A 76 19.03 3.51 -2.98
N TRP A 77 18.23 4.41 -2.41
CA TRP A 77 16.92 4.77 -2.93
C TRP A 77 17.03 5.63 -4.20
N SER A 78 15.99 5.59 -5.03
CA SER A 78 15.85 6.45 -6.20
C SER A 78 15.20 7.79 -5.82
N HIS A 79 15.74 8.89 -6.35
CA HIS A 79 15.15 10.24 -6.25
C HIS A 79 14.39 10.60 -7.53
N ALA A 80 13.54 9.69 -8.02
CA ALA A 80 12.76 9.91 -9.24
C ALA A 80 11.50 10.74 -8.97
N GLU A 81 11.66 12.06 -8.79
CA GLU A 81 10.58 12.99 -8.43
C GLU A 81 9.34 12.89 -9.32
N LYS A 82 9.51 12.83 -10.64
CA LYS A 82 8.38 12.67 -11.58
C LYS A 82 7.61 11.35 -11.38
N ARG A 83 8.30 10.28 -11.00
CA ARG A 83 7.64 8.99 -10.69
C ARG A 83 6.94 9.06 -9.34
N PHE A 84 7.51 9.77 -8.37
CA PHE A 84 6.85 10.03 -7.10
C PHE A 84 5.57 10.85 -7.29
N GLU A 85 5.62 11.93 -8.05
CA GLU A 85 4.46 12.76 -8.39
C GLU A 85 3.35 11.93 -9.03
N ALA A 86 3.67 11.16 -10.08
CA ALA A 86 2.71 10.27 -10.72
C ALA A 86 2.14 9.21 -9.75
N TRP A 87 2.92 8.72 -8.78
CA TRP A 87 2.42 7.85 -7.71
C TRP A 87 1.47 8.60 -6.77
N THR A 88 1.84 9.79 -6.28
CA THR A 88 0.96 10.61 -5.43
C THR A 88 -0.37 10.95 -6.10
N GLU A 89 -0.36 11.04 -7.43
CA GLU A 89 -1.52 11.37 -8.23
C GLU A 89 -2.34 10.17 -8.74
N GLY A 90 -1.92 8.94 -8.46
CA GLY A 90 -2.57 7.76 -9.03
C GLY A 90 -2.61 7.79 -10.57
N ARG A 91 -1.46 8.11 -11.18
CA ARG A 91 -1.20 8.10 -12.63
C ARG A 91 -0.05 7.15 -12.99
N THR A 92 0.07 6.03 -12.27
CA THR A 92 1.15 5.06 -12.44
C THR A 92 0.94 4.12 -13.62
N GLY A 93 -0.28 4.03 -14.12
CA GLY A 93 -0.68 3.06 -15.12
C GLY A 93 -1.00 1.68 -14.52
N PHE A 94 -0.90 1.51 -13.20
CA PHE A 94 -1.25 0.27 -12.49
C PHE A 94 -2.60 0.44 -11.76
N PRO A 95 -3.69 -0.17 -12.26
CA PRO A 95 -5.06 0.17 -11.83
C PRO A 95 -5.31 0.10 -10.33
N LEU A 96 -4.84 -0.95 -9.66
CA LEU A 96 -5.00 -1.07 -8.20
C LEU A 96 -4.16 -0.04 -7.41
N VAL A 97 -2.99 0.34 -7.92
CA VAL A 97 -2.17 1.38 -7.30
C VAL A 97 -2.86 2.73 -7.46
N ASP A 98 -3.31 3.02 -8.67
CA ASP A 98 -3.96 4.28 -9.02
C ASP A 98 -5.29 4.45 -8.27
N ALA A 99 -6.08 3.39 -8.15
CA ALA A 99 -7.29 3.36 -7.34
C ALA A 99 -7.00 3.68 -5.86
N GLY A 100 -5.97 3.05 -5.28
CA GLY A 100 -5.55 3.30 -3.90
C GLY A 100 -5.17 4.77 -3.68
N MET A 101 -4.30 5.30 -4.51
CA MET A 101 -3.82 6.68 -4.38
C MET A 101 -4.92 7.71 -4.62
N ARG A 102 -5.89 7.41 -5.50
CA ARG A 102 -7.08 8.25 -5.71
C ARG A 102 -8.07 8.14 -4.55
N GLN A 103 -8.24 6.97 -3.93
CA GLN A 103 -9.03 6.83 -2.70
C GLN A 103 -8.46 7.73 -1.59
N LEU A 104 -7.14 7.66 -1.35
CA LEU A 104 -6.50 8.49 -0.33
C LEU A 104 -6.76 9.98 -0.53
N ARG A 105 -6.65 10.48 -1.75
CA ARG A 105 -6.91 11.90 -2.04
C ARG A 105 -8.39 12.27 -1.91
N ARG A 106 -9.30 11.38 -2.29
CA ARG A 106 -10.75 11.64 -2.26
C ARG A 106 -11.31 11.59 -0.84
N GLU A 107 -10.86 10.64 -0.03
CA GLU A 107 -11.48 10.30 1.26
C GLU A 107 -10.63 10.69 2.47
N GLY A 108 -9.36 11.03 2.28
CA GLY A 108 -8.39 11.12 3.38
C GLY A 108 -8.20 9.78 4.10
N TRP A 109 -8.67 8.67 3.53
CA TRP A 109 -8.58 7.34 4.08
C TRP A 109 -8.26 6.36 2.96
N MET A 110 -7.59 5.25 3.29
CA MET A 110 -7.31 4.20 2.31
C MET A 110 -7.46 2.83 2.98
N HIS A 111 -8.06 1.88 2.27
CA HIS A 111 -8.15 0.50 2.77
C HIS A 111 -6.76 -0.10 3.01
N ASN A 112 -6.56 -0.82 4.12
CA ASN A 112 -5.24 -1.34 4.51
C ASN A 112 -4.59 -2.17 3.39
N ARG A 113 -5.37 -3.04 2.72
CA ARG A 113 -4.86 -3.82 1.58
C ARG A 113 -4.32 -2.94 0.45
N ALA A 114 -4.98 -1.82 0.15
CA ALA A 114 -4.51 -0.86 -0.84
C ALA A 114 -3.24 -0.14 -0.35
N ARG A 115 -3.17 0.28 0.94
CA ARG A 115 -1.95 0.85 1.55
C ARG A 115 -0.74 -0.04 1.35
N LEU A 116 -0.90 -1.34 1.58
CA LEU A 116 0.16 -2.33 1.38
C LEU A 116 0.61 -2.43 -0.08
N VAL A 117 -0.31 -2.40 -1.05
CA VAL A 117 0.01 -2.48 -2.48
C VAL A 117 0.72 -1.21 -2.96
N VAL A 118 0.21 -0.02 -2.62
CA VAL A 118 0.81 1.25 -3.05
C VAL A 118 2.18 1.48 -2.40
N GLY A 119 2.37 1.08 -1.14
CA GLY A 119 3.66 1.19 -0.44
C GLY A 119 4.70 0.20 -0.96
N SER A 120 4.27 -1.03 -1.30
CA SER A 120 5.12 -1.99 -2.01
C SER A 120 5.54 -1.44 -3.37
N PHE A 121 4.59 -0.88 -4.13
CA PHE A 121 4.88 -0.29 -5.43
C PHE A 121 5.90 0.86 -5.34
N LEU A 122 5.71 1.79 -4.40
CA LEU A 122 6.65 2.90 -4.20
C LEU A 122 8.08 2.40 -3.90
N THR A 123 8.22 1.49 -2.93
CA THR A 123 9.53 1.08 -2.41
C THR A 123 10.22 0.01 -3.25
N LYS A 124 9.44 -0.87 -3.90
CA LYS A 124 9.98 -2.00 -4.67
C LYS A 124 9.99 -1.70 -6.15
N ASP A 125 8.87 -1.26 -6.72
CA ASP A 125 8.75 -1.05 -8.16
C ASP A 125 9.38 0.27 -8.61
N LEU A 126 9.09 1.37 -7.91
CA LEU A 126 9.70 2.66 -8.21
C LEU A 126 11.07 2.82 -7.54
N GLY A 127 11.32 2.05 -6.47
CA GLY A 127 12.57 2.10 -5.73
C GLY A 127 12.80 3.39 -4.97
N ILE A 128 11.72 4.13 -4.68
CA ILE A 128 11.75 5.41 -3.99
C ILE A 128 11.78 5.18 -2.48
N ASP A 129 12.44 6.09 -1.76
CA ASP A 129 12.55 6.05 -0.30
C ASP A 129 11.16 6.03 0.36
N TRP A 130 10.95 5.08 1.28
CA TRP A 130 9.72 4.91 2.03
C TRP A 130 9.32 6.17 2.80
N ARG A 131 10.28 6.99 3.22
CA ARG A 131 10.04 8.26 3.93
C ARG A 131 9.26 9.27 3.09
N TRP A 132 9.33 9.18 1.76
CA TRP A 132 8.56 10.05 0.88
C TRP A 132 7.08 9.65 0.92
N GLY A 133 6.81 8.35 0.89
CA GLY A 133 5.47 7.80 1.05
C GLY A 133 4.90 8.04 2.44
N GLU A 134 5.73 7.88 3.48
CA GLU A 134 5.39 8.14 4.87
C GLU A 134 4.88 9.57 5.06
N ARG A 135 5.65 10.58 4.64
CA ARG A 135 5.24 11.98 4.72
C ARG A 135 4.00 12.29 3.90
N TRP A 136 3.86 11.67 2.72
CA TRP A 136 2.67 11.85 1.89
C TRP A 136 1.41 11.29 2.57
N PHE A 137 1.54 10.11 3.19
CA PHE A 137 0.47 9.49 3.95
C PHE A 137 0.10 10.33 5.18
N MET A 138 1.07 10.81 5.95
CA MET A 138 0.80 11.70 7.10
C MET A 138 0.07 12.98 6.71
N ARG A 139 0.34 13.51 5.51
CA ARG A 139 -0.33 14.72 5.02
C ARG A 139 -1.80 14.52 4.71
N LEU A 140 -2.21 13.33 4.28
CA LEU A 140 -3.55 13.08 3.74
C LEU A 140 -4.43 12.19 4.63
N LEU A 141 -3.84 11.27 5.38
CA LEU A 141 -4.59 10.31 6.18
C LEU A 141 -5.23 11.00 7.39
N VAL A 142 -6.55 10.88 7.50
CA VAL A 142 -7.30 11.26 8.71
C VAL A 142 -6.97 10.35 9.90
N ASP A 143 -6.35 9.19 9.65
CA ASP A 143 -5.80 8.29 10.65
C ASP A 143 -4.26 8.26 10.64
N GLY A 144 -3.64 9.37 10.21
CA GLY A 144 -2.20 9.57 10.18
C GLY A 144 -1.58 9.58 11.58
N ASP A 145 -1.26 8.39 12.08
CA ASP A 145 -0.57 8.19 13.36
C ASP A 145 0.92 7.90 13.11
N GLU A 146 1.83 8.63 13.76
CA GLU A 146 3.28 8.51 13.51
C GLU A 146 3.80 7.09 13.73
N ALA A 147 3.42 6.46 14.84
CA ALA A 147 3.89 5.12 15.19
C ALA A 147 3.40 4.09 14.17
N ASN A 148 2.11 4.09 13.90
CA ASN A 148 1.49 3.15 12.97
C ASN A 148 1.92 3.39 11.52
N ASN A 149 1.96 4.64 11.07
CA ASN A 149 2.35 4.98 9.72
C ASN A 149 3.81 4.59 9.48
N ASN A 150 4.73 5.05 10.33
CA ASN A 150 6.14 4.71 10.23
C ASN A 150 6.38 3.20 10.27
N GLY A 151 5.78 2.52 11.26
CA GLY A 151 5.93 1.08 11.44
C GLY A 151 5.49 0.28 10.22
N ASN A 152 4.34 0.63 9.63
CA ASN A 152 3.85 -0.03 8.41
C ASN A 152 4.68 0.31 7.17
N TRP A 153 5.17 1.54 7.03
CA TRP A 153 6.08 1.91 5.94
C TRP A 153 7.39 1.14 6.00
N GLN A 154 7.96 0.99 7.19
CA GLN A 154 9.16 0.20 7.38
C GLN A 154 8.93 -1.30 7.16
N TRP A 155 7.76 -1.81 7.56
CA TRP A 155 7.36 -3.19 7.31
C TRP A 155 7.27 -3.49 5.81
N ILE A 156 6.58 -2.63 5.05
CA ILE A 156 6.42 -2.84 3.60
C ILE A 156 7.73 -2.60 2.84
N ALA A 157 8.55 -1.64 3.29
CA ALA A 157 9.90 -1.40 2.79
C ALA A 157 10.90 -2.52 3.18
N SER A 158 10.53 -3.45 4.08
CA SER A 158 11.39 -4.54 4.56
C SER A 158 12.63 -4.08 5.32
N VAL A 159 12.54 -2.91 5.95
CA VAL A 159 13.61 -2.27 6.72
C VAL A 159 13.30 -2.19 8.22
N GLY A 160 12.06 -2.51 8.59
CA GLY A 160 11.54 -2.47 9.96
C GLY A 160 11.87 -3.70 10.82
N THR A 161 11.13 -3.84 11.90
CA THR A 161 11.29 -4.90 12.93
C THR A 161 11.09 -6.33 12.40
N ASP A 162 10.42 -6.49 11.25
CA ASP A 162 10.13 -7.79 10.67
C ASP A 162 11.41 -8.46 10.09
N PRO A 163 11.77 -9.67 10.56
CA PRO A 163 12.94 -10.37 10.05
C PRO A 163 12.75 -10.94 8.64
N GLN A 164 11.52 -11.02 8.12
CA GLN A 164 11.20 -11.69 6.87
C GLN A 164 12.00 -11.16 5.67
N PRO A 165 12.37 -12.03 4.71
CA PRO A 165 13.10 -11.61 3.52
C PRO A 165 12.33 -10.58 2.69
N TYR A 166 13.06 -9.62 2.11
CA TYR A 166 12.50 -8.49 1.37
C TYR A 166 11.55 -8.91 0.23
N TYR A 167 11.81 -10.06 -0.41
CA TYR A 167 11.01 -10.54 -1.54
C TYR A 167 9.57 -10.93 -1.14
N ARG A 168 9.30 -11.18 0.15
CA ARG A 168 7.94 -11.39 0.66
C ARG A 168 7.09 -10.12 0.69
N ARG A 169 7.69 -8.94 0.45
CA ARG A 169 7.01 -7.64 0.35
C ARG A 169 7.06 -7.05 -1.05
N MET A 170 7.50 -7.83 -2.05
CA MET A 170 7.43 -7.48 -3.47
C MET A 170 6.08 -7.91 -4.03
N TYR A 171 5.08 -7.05 -3.90
CA TYR A 171 3.73 -7.36 -4.35
C TYR A 171 3.57 -7.15 -5.84
N ASN A 172 2.67 -7.92 -6.43
CA ASN A 172 2.24 -7.73 -7.82
C ASN A 172 0.84 -7.11 -7.80
N PRO A 173 0.69 -5.83 -8.20
CA PRO A 173 -0.60 -5.15 -8.22
C PRO A 173 -1.68 -5.93 -8.97
N ALA A 174 -1.37 -6.53 -10.13
CA ALA A 174 -2.33 -7.30 -10.91
C ALA A 174 -2.78 -8.57 -10.18
N ARG A 175 -1.87 -9.29 -9.52
CA ARG A 175 -2.23 -10.48 -8.69
C ARG A 175 -2.96 -10.11 -7.41
N HIS A 176 -2.66 -8.95 -6.82
CA HIS A 176 -3.41 -8.45 -5.68
C HIS A 176 -4.81 -8.03 -6.08
N MET A 177 -4.97 -7.38 -7.23
CA MET A 177 -6.26 -7.03 -7.78
C MET A 177 -7.10 -8.28 -8.05
N GLU A 178 -6.53 -9.28 -8.72
CA GLU A 178 -7.19 -10.57 -8.94
C GLU A 178 -7.77 -11.19 -7.66
N ARG A 179 -7.03 -11.07 -6.55
CA ARG A 179 -7.40 -11.71 -5.29
C ARG A 179 -8.35 -10.86 -4.42
N PHE A 180 -8.17 -9.55 -4.42
CA PHE A 180 -8.80 -8.65 -3.46
C PHE A 180 -9.81 -7.68 -4.09
N ASP A 181 -9.86 -7.60 -5.42
CA ASP A 181 -10.83 -6.83 -6.20
C ASP A 181 -11.18 -7.63 -7.48
N PRO A 182 -11.73 -8.85 -7.36
CA PRO A 182 -11.85 -9.80 -8.46
C PRO A 182 -12.70 -9.28 -9.63
N ASN A 183 -13.73 -8.49 -9.31
CA ASN A 183 -14.66 -7.89 -10.27
C ASN A 183 -14.25 -6.46 -10.69
N GLY A 184 -13.17 -5.93 -10.12
CA GLY A 184 -12.74 -4.57 -10.40
C GLY A 184 -13.61 -3.48 -9.81
N THR A 185 -14.54 -3.79 -8.89
CA THR A 185 -15.47 -2.83 -8.28
C THR A 185 -14.69 -1.67 -7.65
N TYR A 186 -13.64 -1.97 -6.90
CA TYR A 186 -12.81 -0.95 -6.25
C TYR A 186 -12.07 -0.10 -7.29
N VAL A 187 -11.43 -0.74 -8.27
CA VAL A 187 -10.71 0.00 -9.34
C VAL A 187 -11.65 0.89 -10.15
N ARG A 188 -12.83 0.39 -10.56
CA ARG A 188 -13.80 1.16 -11.36
C ARG A 188 -14.44 2.31 -10.59
N GLU A 189 -14.50 2.23 -9.26
CA GLU A 189 -14.97 3.33 -8.43
C GLU A 189 -13.98 4.50 -8.41
N TYR A 190 -12.69 4.23 -8.20
CA TYR A 190 -11.67 5.28 -8.05
C TYR A 190 -10.95 5.66 -9.34
N VAL A 191 -11.04 4.83 -10.39
CA VAL A 191 -10.44 5.06 -11.71
C VAL A 191 -11.56 5.01 -12.76
N PRO A 192 -12.41 6.06 -12.84
CA PRO A 192 -13.63 6.04 -13.65
C PRO A 192 -13.36 5.84 -15.14
N GLU A 193 -12.20 6.27 -15.65
CA GLU A 193 -11.79 6.04 -17.05
C GLU A 193 -11.63 4.54 -17.39
N LEU A 194 -11.45 3.67 -16.39
CA LEU A 194 -11.37 2.22 -16.58
C LEU A 194 -12.74 1.51 -16.46
N ARG A 195 -13.84 2.22 -16.22
CA ARG A 195 -15.18 1.62 -15.98
C ARG A 195 -15.70 0.73 -17.10
N ALA A 196 -15.38 1.03 -18.35
CA ALA A 196 -15.79 0.22 -19.50
C ALA A 196 -14.76 -0.85 -19.90
N VAL A 197 -13.58 -0.86 -19.29
CA VAL A 197 -12.51 -1.81 -19.66
C VAL A 197 -12.92 -3.23 -19.29
N PRO A 198 -12.84 -4.22 -20.18
CA PRO A 198 -13.24 -5.59 -19.87
C PRO A 198 -12.38 -6.21 -18.75
N ASP A 199 -12.97 -7.06 -17.89
CA ASP A 199 -12.28 -7.65 -16.71
C ASP A 199 -10.96 -8.34 -17.06
N ARG A 200 -10.92 -9.03 -18.22
CA ARG A 200 -9.72 -9.69 -18.75
C ARG A 200 -8.54 -8.75 -18.96
N HIS A 201 -8.78 -7.46 -19.17
CA HIS A 201 -7.76 -6.43 -19.40
C HIS A 201 -7.64 -5.45 -18.24
N LEU A 202 -8.63 -5.38 -17.34
CA LEU A 202 -8.68 -4.37 -16.29
C LEU A 202 -7.45 -4.36 -15.38
N ARG A 203 -6.80 -5.51 -15.17
CA ARG A 203 -5.60 -5.63 -14.32
C ARG A 203 -4.33 -5.09 -15.00
N GLU A 204 -4.28 -5.16 -16.32
CA GLU A 204 -3.15 -4.75 -17.15
C GLU A 204 -3.67 -4.10 -18.45
N PRO A 205 -4.29 -2.91 -18.36
CA PRO A 205 -5.05 -2.33 -19.47
C PRO A 205 -4.16 -1.97 -20.66
N TRP A 206 -2.84 -1.81 -20.46
CA TRP A 206 -1.87 -1.63 -21.54
C TRP A 206 -1.70 -2.86 -22.44
N LYS A 207 -2.19 -4.04 -22.05
CA LYS A 207 -2.25 -5.24 -22.91
C LYS A 207 -3.52 -5.32 -23.76
N MET A 208 -4.45 -4.38 -23.58
CA MET A 208 -5.69 -4.32 -24.36
C MET A 208 -5.38 -3.98 -25.84
N PRO A 209 -5.93 -4.72 -26.82
CA PRO A 209 -5.78 -4.39 -28.24
C PRO A 209 -6.29 -2.98 -28.54
N LYS A 210 -5.65 -2.26 -29.48
CA LYS A 210 -6.05 -0.89 -29.84
C LYS A 210 -7.53 -0.77 -30.24
N ALA A 211 -8.04 -1.72 -31.03
CA ALA A 211 -9.45 -1.74 -31.44
C ALA A 211 -10.38 -1.81 -30.21
N THR A 212 -10.05 -2.63 -29.21
CA THR A 212 -10.81 -2.71 -27.95
C THR A 212 -10.67 -1.42 -27.13
N GLN A 213 -9.50 -0.77 -27.12
CA GLN A 213 -9.32 0.52 -26.45
C GLN A 213 -10.22 1.61 -27.04
N GLU A 214 -10.36 1.65 -28.36
CA GLU A 214 -11.25 2.57 -29.07
C GLU A 214 -12.72 2.23 -28.80
N GLU A 215 -13.09 0.95 -28.86
CA GLU A 215 -14.45 0.45 -28.58
C GLU A 215 -14.95 0.83 -27.18
N VAL A 216 -14.10 0.68 -26.16
CA VAL A 216 -14.48 0.98 -24.76
C VAL A 216 -14.18 2.42 -24.35
N GLY A 217 -13.69 3.25 -25.26
CA GLY A 217 -13.39 4.66 -25.01
C GLY A 217 -12.26 4.91 -24.00
N CYS A 218 -11.32 3.98 -23.86
CA CYS A 218 -10.17 4.11 -22.96
C CYS A 218 -8.87 3.78 -23.70
N VAL A 219 -8.27 4.81 -24.32
CA VAL A 219 -6.99 4.73 -25.03
C VAL A 219 -5.82 4.93 -24.09
N ILE A 220 -4.96 3.91 -23.99
CA ILE A 220 -3.81 3.89 -23.10
C ILE A 220 -2.71 4.82 -23.60
N GLY A 221 -2.33 5.77 -22.74
CA GLY A 221 -1.44 6.90 -23.03
C GLY A 221 -2.19 8.19 -23.36
N ARG A 222 -3.53 8.17 -23.48
CA ARG A 222 -4.37 9.37 -23.63
C ARG A 222 -5.35 9.49 -22.47
N ASP A 223 -6.21 8.48 -22.30
CA ASP A 223 -7.32 8.51 -21.33
C ASP A 223 -6.88 7.90 -19.99
N TYR A 224 -5.99 6.89 -20.03
CA TYR A 224 -5.33 6.31 -18.86
C TYR A 224 -3.83 6.11 -19.13
N PRO A 225 -2.91 6.39 -18.19
CA PRO A 225 -1.47 6.39 -18.47
C PRO A 225 -0.92 5.00 -18.84
N ARG A 226 0.18 5.02 -19.60
CA ARG A 226 1.03 3.82 -19.79
C ARG A 226 1.70 3.44 -18.47
N PRO A 227 2.03 2.16 -18.24
CA PRO A 227 2.73 1.75 -17.03
C PRO A 227 4.06 2.50 -16.91
N LEU A 228 4.29 3.13 -15.75
CA LEU A 228 5.51 3.91 -15.50
C LEU A 228 6.80 3.09 -15.52
N VAL A 229 6.70 1.79 -15.27
CA VAL A 229 7.83 0.88 -15.14
C VAL A 229 7.51 -0.49 -15.75
N ASP A 230 8.53 -1.13 -16.32
CA ASP A 230 8.48 -2.56 -16.59
C ASP A 230 8.65 -3.33 -15.28
N ARG A 231 7.65 -4.15 -14.95
CA ARG A 231 7.58 -4.92 -13.70
C ARG A 231 8.73 -5.91 -13.51
N ARG A 232 9.22 -6.52 -14.59
CA ARG A 232 10.30 -7.50 -14.52
C ARG A 232 11.60 -6.79 -14.18
N GLN A 233 11.91 -5.72 -14.92
CA GLN A 233 13.09 -4.89 -14.68
C GLN A 233 13.06 -4.27 -13.27
N ALA A 234 11.92 -3.72 -12.85
CA ALA A 234 11.76 -3.13 -11.53
C ALA A 234 12.00 -4.14 -10.40
N ARG A 235 11.47 -5.37 -10.55
CA ARG A 235 11.70 -6.46 -9.58
C ARG A 235 13.16 -6.85 -9.49
N ASP A 236 13.87 -6.94 -10.61
CA ASP A 236 15.28 -7.32 -10.62
C ASP A 236 16.16 -6.21 -10.04
N ALA A 237 15.90 -4.94 -10.38
CA ALA A 237 16.56 -3.78 -9.76
C ALA A 237 16.34 -3.73 -8.24
N ALA A 238 15.15 -4.08 -7.76
CA ALA A 238 14.88 -4.14 -6.33
C ALA A 238 15.65 -5.28 -5.65
N LYS A 239 15.74 -6.48 -6.25
CA LYS A 239 16.56 -7.58 -5.70
C LYS A 239 18.03 -7.18 -5.60
N GLU A 240 18.56 -6.50 -6.62
CA GLU A 240 19.93 -5.99 -6.61
C GLU A 240 20.14 -5.00 -5.46
N ARG A 241 19.24 -4.00 -5.33
CA ARG A 241 19.29 -3.00 -4.25
C ARG A 241 19.34 -3.64 -2.86
N TYR A 242 18.41 -4.56 -2.57
CA TYR A 242 18.37 -5.23 -1.27
C TYR A 242 19.49 -6.26 -1.10
N GLY A 243 19.89 -6.95 -2.17
CA GLY A 243 20.99 -7.91 -2.16
C GLY A 243 22.33 -7.24 -1.81
N ALA A 244 22.61 -6.08 -2.38
CA ALA A 244 23.80 -5.28 -2.07
C ALA A 244 23.87 -4.86 -0.60
N ALA A 245 22.72 -4.58 0.04
CA ALA A 245 22.66 -4.25 1.46
C ALA A 245 22.86 -5.48 2.37
N VAL A 246 22.33 -6.65 1.98
CA VAL A 246 22.52 -7.89 2.74
C VAL A 246 23.96 -8.41 2.66
N GLY A 247 24.62 -8.28 1.49
CA GLY A 247 25.99 -8.74 1.27
C GLY A 247 27.08 -7.88 1.93
N ARG A 248 26.77 -6.65 2.37
CA ARG A 248 27.72 -5.75 3.05
C ARG A 248 27.80 -5.95 4.57
N GLY A 249 26.90 -6.76 5.13
CA GLY A 249 26.84 -7.06 6.57
C GLY A 249 27.15 -8.52 6.90
N ALA A 250 27.84 -9.23 5.99
CA ALA A 250 28.34 -10.59 6.17
C ALA A 250 29.87 -10.57 6.24
#